data_AF-A0A2D5H9X5-F1
#
_entry.id   AF-A0A2D5H9X5-F1
#
_cell.length_a   1.000
_cell.length_b   1.000
_cell.length_c   1.000
_cell.angle_alpha   90.00
_cell.angle_beta   90.00
_cell.angle_gamma   90.00
#
_symmetry.space_group_name_H-M   'P 1'
#
loop_
_entity.id
_entity.type
_entity.pdbx_description
1 polymer ?
#
loop_
_entity_poly.entity_id
_entity_poly.type
_entity_poly.pdbx_seq_one_letter_code
_entity_poly.pdbx_strand_id
1 'polypeptide(L)'
;MAETKEAPAKGDGPKLAGLVRSGDEQADAIAVTDFIFQANDISNAYLVTTSEGDVMINTGFMDNAERTSRLLAPHRTGPLAFIVLTQSHADHYGGLPEFLEEGTQVIGGPGFDEAVGDMMGLQPFFGPRSGKLWGSTLKRGGTPKPPPDVKPDILVDRKLTLDLGGRTFEIISTPEGETIDALTVWMPKEKIAFTGNVFGPVWLSMPFLNTLRGDKPRLVRNYLKSLETIRDLGAEIVITGHGDAIVGKDRIKADLDKLHAAVSYVRDYTFEGMNAGKDVHTLMREFAWPEGLEIGEFHGKASWAVKSIWREYAGWLHYEDGTTALYGVPRSSVDADLAELAGGAEKLAERAQAKLDADKPLEAIHLVDVALGAEPGNVPALKVRKAANEVLLKECGGKNLSETMWLRSEIAECEKLLGEGA
;
A
#
# COMPACT_ATOMS: atom_id res chain seq x y z
N MET A 1 -20.45 -5.69 29.13
CA MET A 1 -19.35 -6.50 28.59
C MET A 1 -19.93 -7.37 27.49
N ALA A 2 -19.86 -6.89 26.25
CA ALA A 2 -20.15 -7.71 25.09
C ALA A 2 -18.79 -8.04 24.49
N GLU A 3 -18.38 -9.29 24.57
CA GLU A 3 -17.21 -9.81 23.85
C GLU A 3 -17.49 -9.64 22.36
N THR A 4 -16.86 -8.64 21.75
CA THR A 4 -16.71 -8.60 20.29
C THR A 4 -15.79 -9.75 19.90
N LYS A 5 -16.41 -10.86 19.50
CA LYS A 5 -15.71 -11.92 18.78
C LYS A 5 -15.15 -11.29 17.50
N GLU A 6 -13.83 -11.18 17.40
CA GLU A 6 -13.17 -11.11 16.10
C GLU A 6 -13.69 -12.29 15.28
N ALA A 7 -14.41 -11.99 14.20
CA ALA A 7 -14.73 -13.00 13.22
C ALA A 7 -13.38 -13.47 12.63
N PRO A 8 -13.04 -14.77 12.70
CA PRO A 8 -11.85 -15.25 12.01
C PRO A 8 -12.08 -15.01 10.52
N ALA A 9 -11.15 -14.29 9.88
CA ALA A 9 -11.14 -14.16 8.43
C ALA A 9 -11.06 -15.58 7.84
N LYS A 10 -12.21 -16.09 7.36
CA LYS A 10 -12.27 -17.34 6.61
C LYS A 10 -11.63 -17.07 5.24
N GLY A 11 -10.36 -17.37 5.13
CA GLY A 11 -9.65 -17.43 3.87
C GLY A 11 -8.17 -17.72 4.09
N ASP A 12 -7.67 -18.80 3.51
CA ASP A 12 -6.26 -19.22 3.55
C ASP A 12 -5.32 -18.27 2.76
N GLY A 13 -5.62 -16.96 2.70
CA GLY A 13 -4.92 -15.96 1.88
C GLY A 13 -4.52 -14.70 2.66
N PRO A 14 -3.71 -13.81 2.05
CA PRO A 14 -3.21 -12.61 2.71
C PRO A 14 -4.35 -11.72 3.23
N LYS A 15 -4.21 -11.19 4.45
CA LYS A 15 -5.24 -10.34 5.12
C LYS A 15 -5.72 -9.19 4.23
N LEU A 16 -4.80 -8.53 3.54
CA LEU A 16 -5.11 -7.41 2.63
C LEU A 16 -5.95 -7.84 1.42
N ALA A 17 -5.76 -9.04 0.88
CA ALA A 17 -6.58 -9.53 -0.22
C ALA A 17 -8.03 -9.86 0.22
N GLY A 18 -8.24 -10.12 1.51
CA GLY A 18 -9.57 -10.22 2.09
C GLY A 18 -10.27 -8.86 2.16
N LEU A 19 -9.55 -7.82 2.58
CA LEU A 19 -10.06 -6.45 2.67
C LEU A 19 -10.48 -5.90 1.30
N VAL A 20 -9.60 -6.03 0.30
CA VAL A 20 -9.85 -5.56 -1.09
C VAL A 20 -11.08 -6.20 -1.73
N ARG A 21 -11.48 -7.40 -1.27
CA ARG A 21 -12.63 -8.15 -1.82
C ARG A 21 -13.82 -8.17 -0.86
N SER A 22 -13.76 -7.43 0.23
CA SER A 22 -14.79 -7.45 1.28
C SER A 22 -16.15 -6.92 0.83
N GLY A 23 -16.19 -6.18 -0.28
CA GLY A 23 -17.41 -5.67 -0.91
C GLY A 23 -18.03 -6.56 -1.99
N ASP A 24 -17.36 -7.65 -2.42
CA ASP A 24 -17.80 -8.47 -3.56
C ASP A 24 -19.22 -9.04 -3.37
N GLU A 25 -19.57 -9.37 -2.13
CA GLU A 25 -20.84 -10.01 -1.76
C GLU A 25 -21.74 -9.11 -0.89
N GLN A 26 -21.38 -7.83 -0.72
CA GLN A 26 -22.14 -6.91 0.14
C GLN A 26 -23.51 -6.58 -0.49
N ALA A 27 -24.58 -6.86 0.26
CA ALA A 27 -25.96 -6.61 -0.16
C ALA A 27 -26.52 -5.27 0.35
N ASP A 28 -26.08 -4.81 1.53
CA ASP A 28 -26.53 -3.58 2.20
C ASP A 28 -25.34 -2.81 2.77
N ALA A 29 -25.45 -1.48 2.88
CA ALA A 29 -24.44 -0.67 3.57
C ALA A 29 -24.36 -1.04 5.06
N ILE A 30 -23.15 -0.95 5.62
CA ILE A 30 -22.88 -1.21 7.03
C ILE A 30 -23.10 0.09 7.81
N ALA A 31 -24.04 0.11 8.75
CA ALA A 31 -24.18 1.21 9.68
C ALA A 31 -23.05 1.16 10.72
N VAL A 32 -22.12 2.12 10.65
CA VAL A 32 -21.05 2.29 11.66
C VAL A 32 -21.61 3.02 12.88
N THR A 33 -22.48 3.99 12.63
CA THR A 33 -23.32 4.70 13.62
C THR A 33 -24.73 4.87 13.04
N ASP A 34 -25.61 5.58 13.73
CA ASP A 34 -26.93 5.96 13.21
C ASP A 34 -26.88 7.00 12.07
N PHE A 35 -25.72 7.60 11.80
CA PHE A 35 -25.53 8.60 10.76
C PHE A 35 -24.29 8.37 9.87
N ILE A 36 -23.57 7.25 10.03
CA ILE A 36 -22.42 6.89 9.20
C ILE A 36 -22.67 5.52 8.57
N PHE A 37 -22.66 5.47 7.26
CA PHE A 37 -22.91 4.27 6.47
C PHE A 37 -21.71 3.96 5.58
N GLN A 38 -21.24 2.71 5.63
CA GLN A 38 -20.05 2.23 4.96
C GLN A 38 -20.44 1.28 3.81
N ALA A 39 -19.90 1.55 2.62
CA ALA A 39 -19.88 0.62 1.51
C ALA A 39 -18.46 0.08 1.34
N ASN A 40 -18.32 -1.24 1.41
CA ASN A 40 -17.06 -1.93 1.20
C ASN A 40 -16.70 -1.95 -0.29
N ASP A 41 -15.43 -1.69 -0.57
CA ASP A 41 -14.85 -1.65 -1.91
C ASP A 41 -13.35 -1.95 -1.80
N ILE A 42 -12.54 -1.72 -2.84
CA ILE A 42 -11.07 -1.82 -2.73
C ILE A 42 -10.60 -0.94 -1.59
N SER A 43 -10.98 0.34 -1.59
CA SER A 43 -11.03 1.18 -0.39
C SER A 43 -12.48 1.61 -0.19
N ASN A 44 -12.97 1.49 1.03
CA ASN A 44 -14.33 1.77 1.41
C ASN A 44 -14.75 3.23 1.14
N ALA A 45 -16.05 3.40 0.90
CA ALA A 45 -16.69 4.71 0.78
C ALA A 45 -17.67 4.92 1.95
N TYR A 46 -17.77 6.16 2.43
CA TYR A 46 -18.52 6.47 3.64
C TYR A 46 -19.49 7.62 3.42
N LEU A 47 -20.77 7.39 3.69
CA LEU A 47 -21.80 8.42 3.74
C LEU A 47 -22.00 8.88 5.18
N VAL A 48 -21.84 10.17 5.44
CA VAL A 48 -22.14 10.81 6.72
C VAL A 48 -23.36 11.71 6.56
N THR A 49 -24.45 11.40 7.26
CA THR A 49 -25.71 12.13 7.13
C THR A 49 -25.84 13.27 8.13
N THR A 50 -26.47 14.36 7.69
CA THR A 50 -26.72 15.55 8.52
C THR A 50 -28.11 16.13 8.23
N SER A 51 -28.57 17.10 9.02
CA SER A 51 -29.88 17.72 8.78
C SER A 51 -29.94 18.69 7.58
N GLU A 52 -28.81 19.03 6.97
CA GLU A 52 -28.71 20.06 5.91
C GLU A 52 -27.98 19.56 4.64
N GLY A 53 -27.83 18.25 4.51
CA GLY A 53 -27.11 17.60 3.40
C GLY A 53 -26.17 16.52 3.89
N ASP A 54 -25.66 15.71 2.97
CA ASP A 54 -24.78 14.60 3.29
C ASP A 54 -23.32 14.95 2.95
N VAL A 55 -22.38 14.31 3.64
CA VAL A 55 -20.94 14.37 3.36
C VAL A 55 -20.47 12.98 2.96
N MET A 56 -19.81 12.88 1.81
CA MET A 56 -19.15 11.66 1.38
C MET A 56 -17.67 11.70 1.76
N ILE A 57 -17.13 10.61 2.27
CA ILE A 57 -15.69 10.45 2.54
C ILE A 57 -15.21 9.26 1.71
N ASN A 58 -14.38 9.55 0.71
CA ASN A 58 -14.02 8.67 -0.42
C ASN A 58 -15.23 8.19 -1.23
N THR A 59 -15.00 7.73 -2.46
CA THR A 59 -16.04 7.29 -3.40
C THR A 59 -15.83 5.88 -3.94
N GLY A 60 -14.86 5.15 -3.40
CA GLY A 60 -14.53 3.79 -3.82
C GLY A 60 -13.84 3.73 -5.19
N PHE A 61 -13.81 2.53 -5.77
CA PHE A 61 -13.14 2.27 -7.04
C PHE A 61 -14.12 2.39 -8.21
N MET A 62 -13.65 2.89 -9.35
CA MET A 62 -14.47 3.17 -10.53
C MET A 62 -15.23 1.95 -11.07
N ASP A 63 -14.64 0.75 -10.96
CA ASP A 63 -15.28 -0.49 -11.41
C ASP A 63 -16.51 -0.85 -10.55
N ASN A 64 -16.59 -0.31 -9.33
CA ASN A 64 -17.58 -0.63 -8.31
C ASN A 64 -18.54 0.52 -7.98
N ALA A 65 -18.36 1.70 -8.59
CA ALA A 65 -19.10 2.93 -8.27
C ALA A 65 -20.62 2.76 -8.21
N GLU A 66 -21.23 2.08 -9.20
CA GLU A 66 -22.68 1.82 -9.25
C GLU A 66 -23.17 0.93 -8.09
N ARG A 67 -22.35 -0.03 -7.63
CA ARG A 67 -22.68 -0.84 -6.45
C ARG A 67 -22.63 0.04 -5.21
N THR A 68 -21.55 0.79 -5.04
CA THR A 68 -21.34 1.69 -3.90
C THR A 68 -22.48 2.71 -3.78
N SER A 69 -22.86 3.35 -4.89
CA SER A 69 -24.01 4.28 -4.97
C SER A 69 -25.32 3.62 -4.54
N ARG A 70 -25.61 2.44 -5.06
CA ARG A 70 -26.83 1.68 -4.71
C ARG A 70 -26.90 1.29 -3.23
N LEU A 71 -25.78 0.90 -2.63
CA LEU A 71 -25.72 0.51 -1.21
C LEU A 71 -25.98 1.72 -0.30
N LEU A 72 -25.50 2.91 -0.68
CA LEU A 72 -25.61 4.12 0.14
C LEU A 72 -26.91 4.89 -0.11
N ALA A 73 -27.53 4.78 -1.29
CA ALA A 73 -28.74 5.51 -1.66
C ALA A 73 -29.89 5.42 -0.64
N PRO A 74 -30.21 4.26 -0.03
CA PRO A 74 -31.28 4.15 0.98
C PRO A 74 -31.04 4.95 2.25
N HIS A 75 -29.80 5.36 2.50
CA HIS A 75 -29.37 6.02 3.73
C HIS A 75 -29.19 7.54 3.57
N ARG A 76 -29.27 8.05 2.34
CA ARG A 76 -29.13 9.48 2.07
C ARG A 76 -30.24 10.29 2.71
N THR A 77 -29.88 11.44 3.27
CA THR A 77 -30.83 12.38 3.89
C THR A 77 -30.99 13.67 3.11
N GLY A 78 -30.09 13.95 2.16
CA GLY A 78 -30.15 15.14 1.33
C GLY A 78 -29.13 15.14 0.19
N PRO A 79 -28.96 16.29 -0.49
CA PRO A 79 -27.92 16.46 -1.51
C PRO A 79 -26.53 16.29 -0.89
N LEU A 80 -25.56 15.83 -1.68
CA LEU A 80 -24.16 15.74 -1.28
C LEU A 80 -23.53 17.14 -1.32
N ALA A 81 -23.35 17.73 -0.14
CA ALA A 81 -22.75 19.06 -0.02
C ALA A 81 -21.23 18.99 -0.23
N PHE A 82 -20.58 17.98 0.34
CA PHE A 82 -19.14 17.80 0.30
C PHE A 82 -18.75 16.36 -0.02
N ILE A 83 -17.68 16.21 -0.80
CA ILE A 83 -16.97 14.93 -0.98
C ILE A 83 -15.52 15.16 -0.56
N VAL A 84 -15.09 14.50 0.52
CA VAL A 84 -13.69 14.55 0.98
C VAL A 84 -12.94 13.32 0.48
N LEU A 85 -11.93 13.56 -0.36
CA LEU A 85 -11.02 12.54 -0.85
C LEU A 85 -9.83 12.47 0.11
N THR A 86 -9.74 11.37 0.84
CA THR A 86 -8.70 11.22 1.87
C THR A 86 -7.30 11.03 1.29
N GLN A 87 -7.17 10.70 0.01
CA GLN A 87 -5.89 10.53 -0.70
C GLN A 87 -6.07 10.41 -2.21
N SER A 88 -5.01 10.67 -2.98
CA SER A 88 -4.96 10.59 -4.45
C SER A 88 -4.78 9.18 -5.04
N HIS A 89 -5.25 8.13 -4.36
CA HIS A 89 -5.30 6.78 -4.94
C HIS A 89 -6.68 6.49 -5.56
N ALA A 90 -6.70 5.83 -6.72
CA ALA A 90 -7.92 5.68 -7.52
C ALA A 90 -9.02 4.82 -6.86
N ASP A 91 -8.70 4.05 -5.83
CA ASP A 91 -9.67 3.35 -4.98
C ASP A 91 -10.35 4.26 -3.95
N HIS A 92 -9.90 5.50 -3.78
CA HIS A 92 -10.53 6.50 -2.92
C HIS A 92 -11.37 7.52 -3.69
N TYR A 93 -11.05 7.79 -4.96
CA TYR A 93 -11.74 8.80 -5.77
C TYR A 93 -12.39 8.22 -7.04
N GLY A 94 -12.14 6.95 -7.38
CA GLY A 94 -12.49 6.39 -8.68
C GLY A 94 -13.99 6.39 -8.97
N GLY A 95 -14.82 6.29 -7.94
CA GLY A 95 -16.27 6.39 -8.07
C GLY A 95 -16.81 7.83 -8.11
N LEU A 96 -15.96 8.86 -8.03
CA LEU A 96 -16.41 10.26 -7.90
C LEU A 96 -17.47 10.68 -8.92
N PRO A 97 -17.37 10.36 -10.23
CA PRO A 97 -18.38 10.78 -11.20
C PRO A 97 -19.81 10.29 -10.90
N GLU A 98 -19.97 9.20 -10.16
CA GLU A 98 -21.28 8.65 -9.77
C GLU A 98 -21.93 9.46 -8.63
N PHE A 99 -21.14 10.20 -7.85
CA PHE A 99 -21.60 10.92 -6.65
C PHE A 99 -21.63 12.44 -6.83
N LEU A 100 -21.12 12.98 -7.94
CA LEU A 100 -21.11 14.42 -8.18
C LEU A 100 -22.53 14.95 -8.47
N GLU A 101 -22.97 15.93 -7.68
CA GLU A 101 -24.23 16.64 -7.85
C GLU A 101 -23.98 18.13 -8.11
N GLU A 102 -25.00 18.85 -8.57
CA GLU A 102 -24.92 20.30 -8.69
C GLU A 102 -24.68 20.94 -7.31
N GLY A 103 -23.59 21.69 -7.18
CA GLY A 103 -23.21 22.36 -5.94
C GLY A 103 -22.37 21.53 -4.97
N THR A 104 -22.11 20.26 -5.25
CA THR A 104 -21.16 19.46 -4.47
C THR A 104 -19.75 20.04 -4.55
N GLN A 105 -19.09 20.23 -3.42
CA GLN A 105 -17.68 20.63 -3.37
C GLN A 105 -16.78 19.43 -3.07
N VAL A 106 -15.78 19.21 -3.92
CA VAL A 106 -14.77 18.15 -3.77
C VAL A 106 -13.56 18.72 -3.03
N ILE A 107 -13.09 17.99 -2.02
CA ILE A 107 -11.99 18.41 -1.15
C ILE A 107 -10.89 17.36 -1.21
N GLY A 108 -9.65 17.80 -1.41
CA GLY A 108 -8.46 16.95 -1.44
C GLY A 108 -7.29 17.60 -0.71
N GLY A 109 -6.19 16.86 -0.53
CA GLY A 109 -5.03 17.36 0.19
C GLY A 109 -4.02 18.10 -0.69
N PRO A 110 -2.98 18.69 -0.06
CA PRO A 110 -1.98 19.46 -0.77
C PRO A 110 -1.15 18.51 -1.63
N GLY A 111 -1.23 18.66 -2.96
CA GLY A 111 -0.52 17.80 -3.91
C GLY A 111 -1.38 16.72 -4.57
N PHE A 112 -2.69 16.66 -4.31
CA PHE A 112 -3.61 15.73 -4.97
C PHE A 112 -3.48 15.78 -6.50
N ASP A 113 -3.56 16.99 -7.09
CA ASP A 113 -3.49 17.19 -8.54
C ASP A 113 -2.15 16.73 -9.14
N GLU A 114 -1.04 16.98 -8.43
CA GLU A 114 0.30 16.56 -8.85
C GLU A 114 0.42 15.02 -8.81
N ALA A 115 -0.06 14.39 -7.74
CA ALA A 115 0.01 12.95 -7.59
C ALA A 115 -0.86 12.21 -8.62
N VAL A 116 -2.11 12.67 -8.85
CA VAL A 116 -2.96 12.12 -9.92
C VAL A 116 -2.34 12.40 -11.29
N GLY A 117 -1.83 13.61 -11.52
CA GLY A 117 -1.17 13.99 -12.77
C GLY A 117 0.03 13.12 -13.12
N ASP A 118 0.93 12.86 -12.16
CA ASP A 118 2.08 11.98 -12.33
C ASP A 118 1.66 10.53 -12.60
N MET A 119 0.71 10.04 -11.81
CA MET A 119 0.20 8.68 -11.95
C MET A 119 -0.44 8.47 -13.33
N MET A 120 -1.26 9.42 -13.80
CA MET A 120 -1.87 9.40 -15.14
C MET A 120 -0.85 9.59 -16.27
N GLY A 121 0.08 10.54 -16.12
CA GLY A 121 1.11 10.82 -17.13
C GLY A 121 2.12 9.67 -17.31
N LEU A 122 2.34 8.87 -16.26
CA LEU A 122 3.26 7.74 -16.26
C LEU A 122 2.55 6.37 -16.32
N GLN A 123 1.31 6.31 -16.81
CA GLN A 123 0.57 5.04 -16.91
C GLN A 123 1.30 3.92 -17.67
N PRO A 124 2.00 4.16 -18.81
CA PRO A 124 2.77 3.11 -19.47
C PRO A 124 3.87 2.51 -18.59
N PHE A 125 4.36 3.28 -17.60
CA PHE A 125 5.36 2.85 -16.62
C PHE A 125 4.71 2.17 -15.40
N PHE A 126 3.68 2.76 -14.81
CA PHE A 126 3.04 2.22 -13.59
C PHE A 126 2.08 1.07 -13.87
N GLY A 127 1.36 1.08 -14.99
CA GLY A 127 0.33 0.09 -15.34
C GLY A 127 0.82 -1.36 -15.25
N PRO A 128 1.92 -1.75 -15.95
CA PRO A 128 2.47 -3.09 -15.86
C PRO A 128 2.92 -3.48 -14.44
N ARG A 129 3.47 -2.53 -13.67
CA ARG A 129 3.90 -2.76 -12.28
C ARG A 129 2.72 -2.98 -11.33
N SER A 130 1.66 -2.21 -11.49
CA SER A 130 0.38 -2.44 -10.79
C SER A 130 -0.20 -3.79 -11.15
N GLY A 131 -0.22 -4.13 -12.44
CA GLY A 131 -0.74 -5.40 -12.95
C GLY A 131 -0.02 -6.60 -12.35
N LYS A 132 1.30 -6.51 -12.21
CA LYS A 132 2.13 -7.53 -11.55
C LYS A 132 1.74 -7.76 -10.09
N LEU A 133 1.41 -6.71 -9.34
CA LEU A 133 1.10 -6.84 -7.92
C LEU A 133 -0.37 -7.15 -7.63
N TRP A 134 -1.29 -6.72 -8.50
CA TRP A 134 -2.73 -6.72 -8.18
C TRP A 134 -3.60 -7.47 -9.18
N GLY A 135 -3.08 -7.80 -10.37
CA GLY A 135 -3.86 -8.33 -11.49
C GLY A 135 -4.65 -9.60 -11.16
N SER A 136 -4.07 -10.52 -10.39
CA SER A 136 -4.72 -11.77 -9.98
C SER A 136 -5.60 -11.64 -8.73
N THR A 137 -5.44 -10.57 -7.95
CA THR A 137 -6.24 -10.31 -6.75
C THR A 137 -7.59 -9.69 -7.13
N LEU A 138 -7.58 -8.78 -8.11
CA LEU A 138 -8.78 -8.11 -8.59
C LEU A 138 -9.56 -9.04 -9.52
N LYS A 139 -10.72 -9.53 -9.07
CA LYS A 139 -11.65 -10.29 -9.91
C LYS A 139 -12.37 -9.36 -10.88
N ARG A 140 -11.80 -9.18 -12.08
CA ARG A 140 -12.41 -8.31 -13.09
C ARG A 140 -13.23 -9.13 -14.08
N GLY A 141 -14.46 -8.68 -14.35
CA GLY A 141 -15.33 -9.21 -15.40
C GLY A 141 -15.03 -8.66 -16.80
N GLY A 142 -14.05 -7.75 -16.92
CA GLY A 142 -13.69 -7.09 -18.18
C GLY A 142 -12.47 -6.19 -18.04
N THR A 143 -12.21 -5.38 -19.07
CA THR A 143 -11.14 -4.37 -19.05
C THR A 143 -11.42 -3.35 -17.95
N PRO A 144 -10.42 -2.97 -17.13
CA PRO A 144 -10.61 -1.99 -16.06
C PRO A 144 -11.10 -0.66 -16.65
N LYS A 145 -12.06 0.00 -15.99
CA LYS A 145 -12.41 1.37 -16.38
C LYS A 145 -11.19 2.27 -16.09
N PRO A 146 -10.86 3.22 -16.98
CA PRO A 146 -9.80 4.18 -16.69
C PRO A 146 -10.18 4.99 -15.44
N PRO A 147 -9.21 5.35 -14.57
CA PRO A 147 -9.48 6.30 -13.50
C PRO A 147 -10.03 7.62 -14.06
N PRO A 148 -11.04 8.23 -13.40
CA PRO A 148 -11.53 9.53 -13.82
C PRO A 148 -10.45 10.61 -13.63
N ASP A 149 -10.50 11.64 -14.47
CA ASP A 149 -9.75 12.87 -14.22
C ASP A 149 -10.47 13.65 -13.11
N VAL A 150 -9.79 13.82 -11.97
CA VAL A 150 -10.36 14.41 -10.76
C VAL A 150 -9.50 15.58 -10.34
N LYS A 151 -10.16 16.71 -10.11
CA LYS A 151 -9.57 17.91 -9.51
C LYS A 151 -10.44 18.36 -8.35
N PRO A 152 -9.94 18.33 -7.11
CA PRO A 152 -10.66 18.90 -5.98
C PRO A 152 -10.89 20.40 -6.18
N ASP A 153 -12.07 20.87 -5.79
CA ASP A 153 -12.40 22.31 -5.75
C ASP A 153 -11.62 23.03 -4.64
N ILE A 154 -11.28 22.30 -3.58
CA ILE A 154 -10.58 22.81 -2.40
C ILE A 154 -9.40 21.90 -2.07
N LEU A 155 -8.21 22.48 -1.96
CA LEU A 155 -7.00 21.81 -1.46
C LEU A 155 -6.70 22.27 -0.02
N VAL A 156 -6.62 21.32 0.91
CA VAL A 156 -6.46 21.61 2.35
C VAL A 156 -5.02 21.42 2.80
N ASP A 157 -4.21 22.48 2.78
CA ASP A 157 -2.80 22.41 3.16
C ASP A 157 -2.55 22.11 4.66
N ARG A 158 -3.41 22.63 5.54
CA ARG A 158 -3.26 22.44 7.00
C ARG A 158 -4.53 21.91 7.66
N LYS A 159 -5.56 22.75 7.68
CA LYS A 159 -6.86 22.41 8.28
C LYS A 159 -7.96 23.24 7.64
N LEU A 160 -9.11 22.63 7.43
CA LEU A 160 -10.37 23.26 7.05
C LEU A 160 -11.45 22.78 8.02
N THR A 161 -12.25 23.70 8.55
CA THR A 161 -13.40 23.35 9.38
C THR A 161 -14.68 23.65 8.61
N LEU A 162 -15.57 22.67 8.54
CA LEU A 162 -16.90 22.78 7.94
C LEU A 162 -17.96 22.49 9.00
N ASP A 163 -19.03 23.26 9.01
CA ASP A 163 -20.23 22.97 9.78
C ASP A 163 -21.37 22.67 8.81
N LEU A 164 -22.05 21.53 9.01
CA LEU A 164 -23.19 21.11 8.19
C LEU A 164 -24.19 20.36 9.05
N GLY A 165 -25.45 20.83 9.07
CA GLY A 165 -26.55 20.14 9.73
C GLY A 165 -26.28 19.77 11.19
N GLY A 166 -25.65 20.69 11.93
CA GLY A 166 -25.31 20.53 13.36
C GLY A 166 -24.01 19.76 13.66
N ARG A 167 -23.36 19.18 12.64
CA ARG A 167 -22.07 18.49 12.76
C ARG A 167 -20.91 19.39 12.34
N THR A 168 -19.76 19.17 12.97
CA THR A 168 -18.52 19.87 12.64
C THR A 168 -17.53 18.85 12.07
N PHE A 169 -16.92 19.17 10.94
CA PHE A 169 -15.89 18.37 10.27
C PHE A 169 -14.60 19.18 10.23
N GLU A 170 -13.56 18.68 10.88
CA GLU A 170 -12.21 19.21 10.81
C GLU A 170 -11.41 18.35 9.83
N ILE A 171 -11.17 18.85 8.64
CA ILE A 171 -10.37 18.21 7.60
C ILE A 171 -8.93 18.66 7.81
N ILE A 172 -8.04 17.73 8.14
CA ILE A 172 -6.67 17.98 8.60
C ILE A 172 -5.71 17.32 7.62
N SER A 173 -4.68 18.05 7.20
CA SER A 173 -3.60 17.49 6.39
C SER A 173 -2.74 16.54 7.22
N THR A 174 -2.69 15.28 6.80
CA THR A 174 -1.95 14.19 7.46
C THR A 174 -1.17 13.40 6.41
N PRO A 175 -0.17 14.03 5.76
CA PRO A 175 0.51 13.48 4.60
C PRO A 175 1.39 12.27 4.95
N GLU A 176 1.96 11.64 3.91
CA GLU A 176 2.97 10.58 4.01
C GLU A 176 2.46 9.26 4.58
N GLY A 177 1.14 9.06 4.55
CA GLY A 177 0.49 7.77 4.72
C GLY A 177 0.69 6.88 3.51
N GLU A 178 -0.38 6.42 2.88
CA GLU A 178 -0.28 5.83 1.55
C GLU A 178 -0.08 6.84 0.42
N THR A 179 -0.26 8.13 0.67
CA THR A 179 0.05 9.16 -0.32
C THR A 179 0.65 10.39 0.36
N ILE A 180 1.30 11.24 -0.43
CA ILE A 180 1.91 12.49 0.05
C ILE A 180 0.87 13.58 0.36
N ASP A 181 -0.36 13.41 -0.10
CA ASP A 181 -1.47 14.38 -0.02
C ASP A 181 -2.59 13.94 0.96
N ALA A 182 -2.34 12.94 1.81
CA ALA A 182 -3.40 12.34 2.62
C ALA A 182 -4.07 13.32 3.61
N LEU A 183 -5.38 13.16 3.79
CA LEU A 183 -6.22 13.92 4.70
C LEU A 183 -6.88 13.03 5.75
N THR A 184 -7.07 13.58 6.95
CA THR A 184 -7.92 13.02 8.02
C THR A 184 -9.15 13.90 8.22
N VAL A 185 -10.34 13.32 8.32
CA VAL A 185 -11.56 14.03 8.70
C VAL A 185 -11.89 13.73 10.15
N TRP A 186 -11.92 14.75 11.00
CA TRP A 186 -12.20 14.65 12.43
C TRP A 186 -13.54 15.28 12.79
N MET A 187 -14.36 14.52 13.53
CA MET A 187 -15.65 14.96 14.05
C MET A 187 -15.54 15.16 15.56
N PRO A 188 -15.27 16.39 16.05
CA PRO A 188 -14.84 16.63 17.43
C PRO A 188 -15.91 16.37 18.49
N LYS A 189 -17.20 16.53 18.15
CA LYS A 189 -18.31 16.30 19.08
C LYS A 189 -18.56 14.80 19.28
N GLU A 190 -18.47 14.04 18.20
CA GLU A 190 -18.72 12.59 18.14
C GLU A 190 -17.48 11.75 18.46
N LYS A 191 -16.29 12.38 18.45
CA LYS A 191 -15.00 11.74 18.63
C LYS A 191 -14.69 10.66 17.58
N ILE A 192 -15.02 10.95 16.32
CA ILE A 192 -14.83 10.04 15.19
C ILE A 192 -13.80 10.59 14.22
N ALA A 193 -12.80 9.80 13.84
CA ALA A 193 -11.80 10.17 12.84
C ALA A 193 -11.85 9.24 11.63
N PHE A 194 -11.96 9.79 10.42
CA PHE A 194 -11.73 9.09 9.17
C PHE A 194 -10.31 9.35 8.70
N THR A 195 -9.48 8.31 8.60
CA THR A 195 -8.03 8.49 8.41
C THR A 195 -7.56 8.06 7.02
N GLY A 196 -8.47 7.63 6.13
CA GLY A 196 -8.09 6.98 4.88
C GLY A 196 -7.07 5.87 5.14
N ASN A 197 -5.99 5.82 4.36
CA ASN A 197 -4.88 4.89 4.57
C ASN A 197 -3.65 5.61 5.13
N VAL A 198 -3.83 6.61 6.01
CA VAL A 198 -2.70 7.23 6.72
C VAL A 198 -1.87 6.18 7.45
N PHE A 199 -2.50 5.16 8.03
CA PHE A 199 -1.81 4.05 8.70
C PHE A 199 -1.53 2.84 7.79
N GLY A 200 -1.72 2.97 6.48
CA GLY A 200 -1.78 1.85 5.55
C GLY A 200 -3.17 1.21 5.47
N PRO A 201 -3.35 0.23 4.56
CA PRO A 201 -4.65 -0.39 4.30
C PRO A 201 -4.99 -1.49 5.32
N VAL A 202 -4.11 -1.78 6.27
CA VAL A 202 -4.35 -2.74 7.36
C VAL A 202 -3.98 -2.08 8.68
N TRP A 203 -4.94 -1.99 9.60
CA TRP A 203 -4.72 -1.44 10.93
C TRP A 203 -3.61 -2.17 11.69
N LEU A 204 -2.78 -1.40 12.42
CA LEU A 204 -1.64 -1.89 13.20
C LEU A 204 -0.68 -2.76 12.36
N SER A 205 -0.36 -2.28 11.15
CA SER A 205 0.60 -2.89 10.22
C SER A 205 1.67 -1.89 9.83
N MET A 206 2.86 -2.37 9.49
CA MET A 206 3.95 -1.56 8.99
C MET A 206 3.49 -0.80 7.72
N PRO A 207 3.55 0.55 7.70
CA PRO A 207 3.20 1.32 6.52
C PRO A 207 4.18 1.05 5.39
N PHE A 208 3.70 1.21 4.16
CA PHE A 208 4.58 1.15 3.00
C PHE A 208 5.22 2.52 2.79
N LEU A 209 6.48 2.73 3.18
CA LEU A 209 7.13 4.03 2.95
C LEU A 209 7.56 4.22 1.48
N ASN A 210 7.69 3.15 0.70
CA ASN A 210 7.80 3.20 -0.76
C ASN A 210 7.35 1.89 -1.41
N THR A 211 6.14 1.86 -2.02
CA THR A 211 5.51 0.64 -2.56
C THR A 211 6.34 -0.10 -3.62
N LEU A 212 6.23 -1.44 -3.69
CA LEU A 212 6.87 -2.26 -4.74
C LEU A 212 6.47 -1.85 -6.17
N ARG A 213 5.29 -1.24 -6.34
CA ARG A 213 4.83 -0.69 -7.63
C ARG A 213 5.76 0.43 -8.12
N GLY A 214 6.49 1.07 -7.21
CA GLY A 214 7.12 2.36 -7.41
C GLY A 214 6.13 3.49 -7.14
N ASP A 215 6.58 4.47 -6.36
CA ASP A 215 5.90 5.73 -6.09
C ASP A 215 6.93 6.73 -5.53
N LYS A 216 6.53 7.99 -5.31
CA LYS A 216 7.34 8.94 -4.54
C LYS A 216 7.60 8.36 -3.13
N PRO A 217 8.81 8.51 -2.57
CA PRO A 217 9.09 8.11 -1.20
C PRO A 217 8.19 8.86 -0.21
N ARG A 218 7.64 8.14 0.77
CA ARG A 218 6.89 8.72 1.88
C ARG A 218 7.83 8.92 3.07
N LEU A 219 7.93 10.15 3.55
CA LEU A 219 8.97 10.55 4.50
C LEU A 219 8.64 10.11 5.93
N VAL A 220 9.52 9.34 6.55
CA VAL A 220 9.22 8.69 7.85
C VAL A 220 8.93 9.69 8.96
N ARG A 221 9.62 10.83 8.99
CA ARG A 221 9.40 11.88 10.02
C ARG A 221 8.05 12.55 9.88
N ASN A 222 7.59 12.76 8.66
CA ASN A 222 6.32 13.39 8.40
C ASN A 222 5.17 12.40 8.67
N TYR A 223 5.31 11.13 8.29
CA TYR A 223 4.39 10.06 8.69
C TYR A 223 4.19 10.02 10.21
N LEU A 224 5.29 10.05 10.98
CA LEU A 224 5.21 10.04 12.45
C LEU A 224 4.49 11.27 13.01
N LYS A 225 4.67 12.46 12.42
CA LYS A 225 3.92 13.68 12.80
C LYS A 225 2.43 13.57 12.49
N SER A 226 2.07 12.96 11.36
CA SER A 226 0.67 12.70 11.01
C SER A 226 0.03 11.70 11.97
N LEU A 227 0.77 10.66 12.36
CA LEU A 227 0.36 9.71 13.39
C LEU A 227 0.18 10.38 14.77
N GLU A 228 1.10 11.25 15.18
CA GLU A 228 0.98 12.07 16.39
C GLU A 228 -0.26 12.97 16.34
N THR A 229 -0.48 13.64 15.22
CA THR A 229 -1.65 14.52 15.02
C THR A 229 -2.96 13.77 15.22
N ILE A 230 -3.11 12.57 14.64
CA ILE A 230 -4.32 11.75 14.78
C ILE A 230 -4.44 11.18 16.19
N ARG A 231 -3.33 10.74 16.80
CA ARG A 231 -3.30 10.25 18.18
C ARG A 231 -3.81 11.30 19.16
N ASP A 232 -3.42 12.56 18.97
CA ASP A 232 -3.76 13.67 19.87
C ASP A 232 -5.23 14.11 19.77
N LEU A 233 -5.97 13.67 18.74
CA LEU A 233 -7.42 13.89 18.63
C LEU A 233 -8.21 13.17 19.73
N GLY A 234 -7.68 12.05 20.24
CA GLY A 234 -8.34 11.24 21.26
C GLY A 234 -9.67 10.62 20.79
N ALA A 235 -9.68 10.08 19.57
CA ALA A 235 -10.85 9.46 18.96
C ALA A 235 -11.38 8.25 19.75
N GLU A 236 -12.71 8.10 19.76
CA GLU A 236 -13.41 6.93 20.31
C GLU A 236 -13.76 5.92 19.20
N ILE A 237 -13.86 6.39 17.95
CA ILE A 237 -13.99 5.56 16.75
C ILE A 237 -13.00 6.06 15.70
N VAL A 238 -12.22 5.16 15.13
CA VAL A 238 -11.37 5.43 13.95
C VAL A 238 -11.88 4.59 12.77
N ILE A 239 -12.12 5.26 11.65
CA ILE A 239 -12.59 4.67 10.40
C ILE A 239 -11.47 4.81 9.38
N THR A 240 -10.89 3.69 8.97
CA THR A 240 -9.80 3.63 7.97
C THR A 240 -10.35 3.56 6.55
N GLY A 241 -9.49 3.56 5.52
CA GLY A 241 -9.95 3.32 4.15
C GLY A 241 -10.34 1.86 3.87
N HIS A 242 -10.07 0.93 4.78
CA HIS A 242 -10.34 -0.51 4.62
C HIS A 242 -10.88 -1.12 5.91
N GLY A 243 -11.67 -2.19 5.77
CA GLY A 243 -12.12 -3.02 6.89
C GLY A 243 -13.16 -2.35 7.80
N ASP A 244 -13.33 -2.91 8.99
CA ASP A 244 -14.28 -2.42 9.98
C ASP A 244 -13.71 -1.27 10.80
N ALA A 245 -14.59 -0.39 11.30
CA ALA A 245 -14.19 0.68 12.22
C ALA A 245 -13.56 0.14 13.51
N ILE A 246 -12.52 0.82 13.98
CA ILE A 246 -11.84 0.54 15.24
C ILE A 246 -12.55 1.34 16.33
N VAL A 247 -13.09 0.64 17.32
CA VAL A 247 -13.91 1.23 18.39
C VAL A 247 -13.22 1.09 19.75
N GLY A 248 -13.26 2.16 20.54
CA GLY A 248 -12.80 2.22 21.92
C GLY A 248 -11.56 3.09 22.08
N LYS A 249 -11.70 4.19 22.81
CA LYS A 249 -10.64 5.19 23.04
C LYS A 249 -9.32 4.60 23.52
N ASP A 250 -9.38 3.74 24.54
CA ASP A 250 -8.17 3.17 25.15
C ASP A 250 -7.47 2.19 24.20
N ARG A 251 -8.24 1.41 23.44
CA ARG A 251 -7.72 0.52 22.40
C ARG A 251 -7.05 1.33 21.29
N ILE A 252 -7.73 2.32 20.75
CA ILE A 252 -7.21 3.19 19.68
C ILE A 252 -5.92 3.85 20.14
N LYS A 253 -5.91 4.42 21.35
CA LYS A 253 -4.70 5.04 21.91
C LYS A 253 -3.56 4.05 22.02
N ALA A 254 -3.80 2.87 22.59
CA ALA A 254 -2.77 1.84 22.75
C ALA A 254 -2.22 1.36 21.40
N ASP A 255 -3.09 1.16 20.41
CA ASP A 255 -2.71 0.75 19.06
C ASP A 255 -1.86 1.84 18.36
N LEU A 256 -2.26 3.11 18.44
CA LEU A 256 -1.51 4.22 17.85
C LEU A 256 -0.17 4.47 18.57
N ASP A 257 -0.11 4.31 19.90
CA ASP A 257 1.13 4.38 20.66
C ASP A 257 2.08 3.24 20.25
N LYS A 258 1.56 2.02 20.06
CA LYS A 258 2.34 0.88 19.57
C LYS A 258 2.84 1.09 18.14
N LEU A 259 1.98 1.57 17.24
CA LEU A 259 2.36 1.89 15.86
C LEU A 259 3.46 2.95 15.81
N HIS A 260 3.33 4.02 16.61
CA HIS A 260 4.34 5.09 16.69
C HIS A 260 5.68 4.57 17.20
N ALA A 261 5.65 3.78 18.27
CA ALA A 261 6.85 3.16 18.83
C ALA A 261 7.53 2.21 17.83
N ALA A 262 6.76 1.37 17.14
CA ALA A 262 7.28 0.43 16.16
C ALA A 262 7.94 1.14 14.96
N VAL A 263 7.27 2.14 14.36
CA VAL A 263 7.84 2.88 13.21
C VAL A 263 9.03 3.74 13.64
N SER A 264 8.99 4.34 14.83
CA SER A 264 10.13 5.07 15.41
C SER A 264 11.32 4.14 15.61
N TYR A 265 11.10 2.92 16.11
CA TYR A 265 12.16 1.94 16.28
C TYR A 265 12.83 1.57 14.94
N VAL A 266 12.06 1.30 13.89
CA VAL A 266 12.62 1.00 12.56
C VAL A 266 13.48 2.15 12.04
N ARG A 267 13.03 3.39 12.22
CA ARG A 267 13.81 4.60 11.89
C ARG A 267 15.11 4.66 12.67
N ASP A 268 15.03 4.53 13.99
CA ASP A 268 16.18 4.70 14.88
C ASP A 268 17.21 3.59 14.67
N TYR A 269 16.76 2.34 14.54
CA TYR A 269 17.62 1.20 14.13
C TYR A 269 18.36 1.48 12.81
N THR A 270 17.65 2.05 11.83
CA THR A 270 18.25 2.38 10.53
C THR A 270 19.33 3.46 10.69
N PHE A 271 19.05 4.53 11.45
CA PHE A 271 20.01 5.60 11.69
C PHE A 271 21.23 5.15 12.49
N GLU A 272 21.04 4.32 13.51
CA GLU A 272 22.13 3.72 14.27
C GLU A 272 23.03 2.87 13.36
N GLY A 273 22.42 2.07 12.48
CA GLY A 273 23.10 1.30 11.46
C GLY A 273 23.92 2.15 10.48
N MET A 274 23.32 3.21 9.96
CA MET A 274 23.99 4.19 9.09
C MET A 274 25.21 4.81 9.79
N ASN A 275 25.04 5.29 11.02
CA ASN A 275 26.11 5.91 11.79
C ASN A 275 27.23 4.91 12.16
N ALA A 276 26.90 3.63 12.28
CA ALA A 276 27.85 2.54 12.48
C ALA A 276 28.55 2.07 11.18
N GLY A 277 28.22 2.64 10.03
CA GLY A 277 28.79 2.26 8.73
C GLY A 277 28.32 0.92 8.19
N LYS A 278 27.22 0.36 8.70
CA LYS A 278 26.61 -0.87 8.17
C LYS A 278 25.92 -0.57 6.84
N ASP A 279 26.04 -1.44 5.85
CA ASP A 279 25.28 -1.30 4.60
C ASP A 279 23.78 -1.65 4.78
N VAL A 280 22.95 -1.18 3.84
CA VAL A 280 21.50 -1.39 3.89
C VAL A 280 21.12 -2.87 3.88
N HIS A 281 21.84 -3.74 3.16
CA HIS A 281 21.51 -5.16 3.09
C HIS A 281 21.82 -5.86 4.40
N THR A 282 22.90 -5.49 5.08
CA THR A 282 23.21 -5.96 6.43
C THR A 282 22.10 -5.57 7.41
N LEU A 283 21.66 -4.31 7.38
CA LEU A 283 20.55 -3.87 8.24
C LEU A 283 19.24 -4.59 7.96
N MET A 284 18.91 -4.84 6.69
CA MET A 284 17.73 -5.62 6.31
C MET A 284 17.78 -7.06 6.82
N ARG A 285 18.95 -7.72 6.76
CA ARG A 285 19.12 -9.12 7.22
C ARG A 285 19.11 -9.25 8.74
N GLU A 286 19.70 -8.28 9.44
CA GLU A 286 19.85 -8.31 10.90
C GLU A 286 18.64 -7.74 11.65
N PHE A 287 17.71 -7.07 10.97
CA PHE A 287 16.56 -6.47 11.62
C PHE A 287 15.72 -7.55 12.32
N ALA A 288 15.44 -7.30 13.59
CA ALA A 288 14.49 -8.06 14.37
C ALA A 288 13.64 -7.11 15.21
N TRP A 289 12.37 -7.44 15.36
CA TRP A 289 11.48 -6.71 16.26
C TRP A 289 11.93 -6.93 17.71
N PRO A 290 12.04 -5.86 18.53
CA PRO A 290 12.18 -6.02 19.96
C PRO A 290 10.85 -6.49 20.54
N GLU A 291 10.94 -7.15 21.70
CA GLU A 291 9.77 -7.68 22.40
C GLU A 291 8.70 -6.59 22.60
N GLY A 292 7.46 -6.88 22.24
CA GLY A 292 6.32 -5.98 22.41
C GLY A 292 6.13 -4.91 21.32
N LEU A 293 7.09 -4.68 20.42
CA LEU A 293 6.94 -3.70 19.31
C LEU A 293 6.53 -4.31 17.97
N GLU A 294 6.45 -5.64 17.86
CA GLU A 294 6.01 -6.28 16.62
C GLU A 294 4.58 -5.85 16.24
N ILE A 295 4.44 -5.37 15.01
CA ILE A 295 3.18 -5.03 14.34
C ILE A 295 3.04 -5.87 13.08
N GLY A 296 1.85 -5.85 12.45
CA GLY A 296 1.61 -6.62 11.24
C GLY A 296 2.53 -6.23 10.07
N GLU A 297 2.82 -7.18 9.18
CA GLU A 297 3.58 -6.95 7.94
C GLU A 297 2.77 -7.43 6.72
N PHE A 298 1.51 -7.01 6.65
CA PHE A 298 0.54 -7.52 5.67
C PHE A 298 0.63 -6.84 4.29
N HIS A 299 1.19 -5.63 4.25
CA HIS A 299 1.43 -4.86 3.04
C HIS A 299 2.86 -4.32 3.00
N GLY A 300 3.21 -3.44 3.93
CA GLY A 300 4.60 -3.09 4.22
C GLY A 300 5.31 -4.16 5.04
N LYS A 301 6.63 -4.03 5.17
CA LYS A 301 7.52 -4.92 5.92
C LYS A 301 8.62 -4.09 6.56
N ALA A 302 9.03 -4.39 7.78
CA ALA A 302 10.00 -3.60 8.52
C ALA A 302 11.35 -3.56 7.82
N SER A 303 11.84 -4.70 7.32
CA SER A 303 13.08 -4.74 6.54
C SER A 303 12.99 -3.92 5.25
N TRP A 304 11.82 -3.82 4.63
CA TRP A 304 11.63 -2.91 3.48
C TRP A 304 11.61 -1.46 3.91
N ALA A 305 10.99 -1.14 5.05
CA ALA A 305 11.02 0.21 5.62
C ALA A 305 12.44 0.63 6.02
N VAL A 306 13.28 -0.27 6.54
CA VAL A 306 14.73 -0.03 6.73
C VAL A 306 15.36 0.45 5.43
N LYS A 307 15.09 -0.24 4.32
CA LYS A 307 15.60 0.15 2.99
C LYS A 307 15.05 1.49 2.51
N SER A 308 13.75 1.73 2.70
CA SER A 308 13.11 3.00 2.32
C SER A 308 13.68 4.18 3.11
N ILE A 309 13.81 4.04 4.42
CA ILE A 309 14.38 5.06 5.30
C ILE A 309 15.85 5.27 4.97
N TRP A 310 16.63 4.21 4.77
CA TRP A 310 18.02 4.34 4.31
C TRP A 310 18.11 5.18 3.04
N ARG A 311 17.27 4.91 2.05
CA ARG A 311 17.24 5.63 0.77
C ARG A 311 16.72 7.06 0.89
N GLU A 312 15.84 7.36 1.83
CA GLU A 312 15.41 8.72 2.15
C GLU A 312 16.61 9.64 2.44
N TYR A 313 17.63 9.12 3.13
CA TYR A 313 18.81 9.90 3.54
C TYR A 313 20.06 9.67 2.68
N ALA A 314 20.21 8.48 2.07
CA ALA A 314 21.36 8.15 1.23
C ALA A 314 21.17 8.58 -0.24
N GLY A 315 19.92 8.77 -0.69
CA GLY A 315 19.61 9.10 -2.07
C GLY A 315 19.85 7.95 -3.05
N TRP A 316 20.08 8.30 -4.32
CA TRP A 316 20.22 7.33 -5.41
C TRP A 316 21.62 6.72 -5.53
N LEU A 317 22.66 7.41 -5.02
CA LEU A 317 24.04 7.01 -5.18
C LEU A 317 24.47 6.05 -4.07
N HIS A 318 24.69 4.79 -4.45
CA HIS A 318 25.26 3.75 -3.60
C HIS A 318 26.79 3.81 -3.65
N TYR A 319 27.45 4.13 -2.54
CA TYR A 319 28.91 4.31 -2.52
C TYR A 319 29.64 2.98 -2.76
N GLU A 320 29.03 1.88 -2.34
CA GLU A 320 29.45 0.50 -2.59
C GLU A 320 29.42 0.13 -4.08
N ASP A 321 28.61 0.81 -4.89
CA ASP A 321 28.56 0.58 -6.33
C ASP A 321 29.69 1.28 -7.09
N GLY A 322 30.47 2.12 -6.40
CA GLY A 322 31.67 2.75 -6.92
C GLY A 322 31.42 3.67 -8.11
N THR A 323 32.47 3.87 -8.91
CA THR A 323 32.48 4.82 -10.03
C THR A 323 31.38 4.57 -11.06
N THR A 324 31.01 3.30 -11.30
CA THR A 324 30.01 2.96 -12.33
C THR A 324 28.62 3.48 -12.00
N ALA A 325 28.28 3.68 -10.72
CA ALA A 325 26.99 4.26 -10.34
C ALA A 325 26.77 5.68 -10.89
N LEU A 326 27.85 6.41 -11.20
CA LEU A 326 27.78 7.76 -11.77
C LEU A 326 27.46 7.80 -13.27
N TYR A 327 27.48 6.65 -13.96
CA TYR A 327 27.40 6.58 -15.41
C TYR A 327 26.24 5.68 -15.86
N GLY A 328 25.78 5.89 -17.10
CA GLY A 328 24.63 5.17 -17.66
C GLY A 328 24.90 3.74 -18.13
N VAL A 329 26.09 3.19 -17.90
CA VAL A 329 26.41 1.79 -18.28
C VAL A 329 26.01 0.87 -17.13
N PRO A 330 24.98 0.03 -17.29
CA PRO A 330 24.48 -0.82 -16.21
C PRO A 330 25.44 -1.99 -15.94
N ARG A 331 25.40 -2.56 -14.72
CA ARG A 331 26.16 -3.76 -14.37
C ARG A 331 25.89 -4.95 -15.31
N SER A 332 24.67 -5.06 -15.81
CA SER A 332 24.29 -6.13 -16.75
C SER A 332 25.00 -6.04 -18.11
N SER A 333 25.72 -4.95 -18.41
CA SER A 333 26.47 -4.84 -19.67
C SER A 333 27.62 -5.85 -19.78
N VAL A 334 28.06 -6.44 -18.67
CA VAL A 334 29.14 -7.45 -18.63
C VAL A 334 28.64 -8.87 -18.39
N ASP A 335 27.32 -9.10 -18.38
CA ASP A 335 26.76 -10.43 -18.10
C ASP A 335 27.28 -11.50 -19.09
N ALA A 336 27.43 -11.13 -20.37
CA ALA A 336 28.01 -11.99 -21.40
C ALA A 336 29.49 -12.34 -21.12
N ASP A 337 30.29 -11.36 -20.70
CA ASP A 337 31.70 -11.57 -20.34
C ASP A 337 31.81 -12.51 -19.12
N LEU A 338 30.96 -12.31 -18.11
CA LEU A 338 30.91 -13.15 -16.92
C LEU A 338 30.47 -14.58 -17.24
N ALA A 339 29.49 -14.74 -18.14
CA ALA A 339 29.06 -16.05 -18.62
C ALA A 339 30.16 -16.75 -19.41
N GLU A 340 30.87 -16.06 -20.32
CA GLU A 340 32.01 -16.60 -21.05
C GLU A 340 33.09 -17.11 -20.08
N LEU A 341 33.49 -16.29 -19.11
CA LEU A 341 34.50 -16.64 -18.10
C LEU A 341 34.07 -17.82 -17.22
N ALA A 342 32.77 -17.98 -16.96
CA ALA A 342 32.22 -19.10 -16.20
C ALA A 342 32.13 -20.41 -17.02
N GLY A 343 32.34 -20.36 -18.34
CA GLY A 343 32.17 -21.51 -19.25
C GLY A 343 30.75 -21.64 -19.82
N GLY A 344 30.00 -20.55 -19.88
CA GLY A 344 28.65 -20.45 -20.44
C GLY A 344 27.56 -20.20 -19.40
N ALA A 345 26.38 -19.76 -19.85
CA ALA A 345 25.21 -19.51 -19.00
C ALA A 345 24.74 -20.77 -18.26
N GLU A 346 24.90 -21.96 -18.86
CA GLU A 346 24.59 -23.23 -18.20
C GLU A 346 25.45 -23.46 -16.94
N LYS A 347 26.73 -23.05 -16.94
CA LYS A 347 27.60 -23.21 -15.77
C LYS A 347 27.18 -22.30 -14.62
N LEU A 348 26.69 -21.11 -14.93
CA LEU A 348 26.06 -20.23 -13.95
C LEU A 348 24.77 -20.85 -13.39
N ALA A 349 23.95 -21.45 -14.25
CA ALA A 349 22.73 -22.15 -13.84
C ALA A 349 23.02 -23.36 -12.93
N GLU A 350 24.03 -24.17 -13.26
CA GLU A 350 24.50 -25.29 -12.40
C GLU A 350 24.94 -24.77 -11.02
N ARG A 351 25.70 -23.68 -10.97
CA ARG A 351 26.12 -23.07 -9.71
C ARG A 351 24.92 -22.51 -8.94
N ALA A 352 23.95 -21.92 -9.64
CA ALA A 352 22.73 -21.41 -9.04
C ALA A 352 21.88 -22.54 -8.44
N GLN A 353 21.76 -23.67 -9.13
CA GLN A 353 21.10 -24.86 -8.58
C GLN A 353 21.79 -25.32 -7.30
N ALA A 354 23.13 -25.39 -7.27
CA ALA A 354 23.86 -25.75 -6.06
C ALA A 354 23.67 -24.76 -4.90
N LYS A 355 23.41 -23.47 -5.18
CA LYS A 355 23.02 -22.49 -4.15
C LYS A 355 21.61 -22.74 -3.64
N LEU A 356 20.68 -23.04 -4.55
CA LEU A 356 19.31 -23.36 -4.20
C LEU A 356 19.23 -24.63 -3.35
N ASP A 357 19.96 -25.68 -3.72
CA ASP A 357 20.08 -26.95 -2.96
C ASP A 357 20.69 -26.75 -1.56
N ALA A 358 21.39 -25.62 -1.34
CA ALA A 358 21.97 -25.23 -0.06
C ALA A 358 21.11 -24.18 0.68
N ASP A 359 19.81 -24.10 0.36
CA ASP A 359 18.82 -23.18 0.95
C ASP A 359 19.21 -21.69 0.82
N LYS A 360 19.79 -21.31 -0.34
CA LYS A 360 20.19 -19.92 -0.64
C LYS A 360 19.51 -19.39 -1.91
N PRO A 361 18.17 -19.27 -1.93
CA PRO A 361 17.42 -18.92 -3.14
C PRO A 361 17.79 -17.53 -3.71
N LEU A 362 18.05 -16.53 -2.87
CA LEU A 362 18.43 -15.19 -3.34
C LEU A 362 19.83 -15.15 -3.98
N GLU A 363 20.80 -15.89 -3.43
CA GLU A 363 22.12 -16.04 -4.06
C GLU A 363 22.02 -16.81 -5.39
N ALA A 364 21.11 -17.78 -5.48
CA ALA A 364 20.82 -18.49 -6.74
C ALA A 364 20.25 -17.55 -7.79
N ILE A 365 19.29 -16.68 -7.43
CA ILE A 365 18.70 -15.69 -8.33
C ILE A 365 19.78 -14.73 -8.87
N HIS A 366 20.72 -14.25 -8.05
CA HIS A 366 21.81 -13.40 -8.54
C HIS A 366 22.64 -14.04 -9.66
N LEU A 367 22.91 -15.34 -9.59
CA LEU A 367 23.65 -16.07 -10.63
C LEU A 367 22.79 -16.29 -11.88
N VAL A 368 21.51 -16.58 -11.68
CA VAL A 368 20.54 -16.74 -12.76
C VAL A 368 20.32 -15.44 -13.52
N ASP A 369 20.32 -14.29 -12.85
CA ASP A 369 20.19 -12.99 -13.50
C ASP A 369 21.34 -12.74 -14.49
N VAL A 370 22.58 -13.08 -14.12
CA VAL A 370 23.74 -13.02 -15.03
C VAL A 370 23.58 -14.02 -16.18
N ALA A 371 23.16 -15.25 -15.88
CA ALA A 371 22.97 -16.29 -16.90
C ALA A 371 21.92 -15.88 -17.96
N LEU A 372 20.79 -15.33 -17.51
CA LEU A 372 19.70 -14.87 -18.37
C LEU A 372 19.99 -13.52 -19.03
N GLY A 373 20.85 -12.70 -18.45
CA GLY A 373 21.38 -11.50 -19.10
C GLY A 373 22.25 -11.84 -20.32
N ALA A 374 23.05 -12.90 -20.23
CA ALA A 374 23.85 -13.42 -21.33
C ALA A 374 23.03 -14.24 -22.35
N GLU A 375 22.16 -15.13 -21.86
CA GLU A 375 21.32 -16.01 -22.68
C GLU A 375 19.87 -16.04 -22.14
N PRO A 376 19.00 -15.12 -22.61
CA PRO A 376 17.63 -14.98 -22.07
C PRO A 376 16.74 -16.23 -22.15
N GLY A 377 17.05 -17.14 -23.07
CA GLY A 377 16.33 -18.40 -23.28
C GLY A 377 16.93 -19.60 -22.55
N ASN A 378 17.94 -19.42 -21.69
CA ASN A 378 18.61 -20.55 -21.02
C ASN A 378 17.65 -21.31 -20.10
N VAL A 379 17.18 -22.47 -20.57
CA VAL A 379 16.16 -23.29 -19.89
C VAL A 379 16.61 -23.72 -18.49
N PRO A 380 17.85 -24.21 -18.25
CA PRO A 380 18.33 -24.50 -16.91
C PRO A 380 18.21 -23.31 -15.95
N ALA A 381 18.64 -22.10 -16.37
CA ALA A 381 18.56 -20.90 -15.55
C ALA A 381 17.10 -20.51 -15.23
N LEU A 382 16.20 -20.58 -16.21
CA LEU A 382 14.77 -20.31 -16.01
C LEU A 382 14.14 -21.27 -14.99
N LYS A 383 14.49 -22.56 -15.03
CA LYS A 383 14.03 -23.55 -14.05
C LYS A 383 14.52 -23.25 -12.64
N VAL A 384 15.79 -22.86 -12.48
CA VAL A 384 16.32 -22.43 -11.18
C VAL A 384 15.62 -21.16 -10.70
N ARG A 385 15.36 -20.17 -11.57
CA ARG A 385 14.62 -18.96 -11.21
C ARG A 385 13.24 -19.27 -10.66
N LYS A 386 12.50 -20.14 -11.36
CA LYS A 386 11.16 -20.60 -10.94
C LYS A 386 11.23 -21.25 -9.56
N ALA A 387 12.09 -22.26 -9.40
CA ALA A 387 12.22 -23.01 -8.15
C ALA A 387 12.67 -22.13 -6.97
N ALA A 388 13.59 -21.19 -7.18
CA ALA A 388 14.01 -20.24 -6.15
C ALA A 388 12.86 -19.32 -5.71
N ASN A 389 12.03 -18.82 -6.64
CA ASN A 389 10.85 -18.04 -6.29
C ASN A 389 9.76 -18.88 -5.59
N GLU A 390 9.60 -20.16 -5.93
CA GLU A 390 8.70 -21.09 -5.23
C GLU A 390 9.13 -21.32 -3.77
N VAL A 391 10.43 -21.48 -3.52
CA VAL A 391 10.99 -21.56 -2.16
C VAL A 391 10.68 -20.27 -1.38
N LEU A 392 10.98 -19.10 -1.96
CA LEU A 392 10.69 -17.81 -1.33
C LEU A 392 9.19 -17.61 -1.06
N LEU A 393 8.31 -18.06 -1.97
CA LEU A 393 6.87 -17.98 -1.81
C LEU A 393 6.38 -18.85 -0.64
N LYS A 394 6.99 -20.02 -0.46
CA LYS A 394 6.71 -20.89 0.68
C LYS A 394 7.21 -20.26 1.99
N GLU A 395 8.41 -19.70 1.99
CA GLU A 395 9.03 -19.05 3.16
C GLU A 395 8.27 -17.81 3.63
N CYS A 396 7.78 -16.96 2.71
CA CYS A 396 7.01 -15.77 3.08
C CYS A 396 5.63 -16.11 3.67
N GLY A 397 5.17 -17.37 3.51
CA GLY A 397 3.99 -17.91 4.17
C GLY A 397 2.67 -17.23 3.79
N GLY A 398 2.63 -16.46 2.70
CA GLY A 398 1.41 -15.80 2.23
C GLY A 398 0.88 -14.69 3.13
N LYS A 399 1.66 -14.19 4.09
CA LYS A 399 1.20 -13.16 5.04
C LYS A 399 1.20 -11.77 4.42
N ASN A 400 2.28 -11.41 3.74
CA ASN A 400 2.45 -10.14 3.06
C ASN A 400 1.90 -10.24 1.62
N LEU A 401 0.87 -9.47 1.29
CA LEU A 401 0.23 -9.56 -0.03
C LEU A 401 1.20 -9.16 -1.16
N SER A 402 1.96 -8.09 -0.98
CA SER A 402 2.84 -7.56 -2.02
C SER A 402 4.00 -8.51 -2.34
N GLU A 403 4.61 -9.12 -1.32
CA GLU A 403 5.63 -10.15 -1.49
C GLU A 403 5.06 -11.38 -2.21
N THR A 404 3.89 -11.84 -1.74
CA THR A 404 3.22 -13.02 -2.29
C THR A 404 2.88 -12.83 -3.77
N MET A 405 2.30 -11.68 -4.15
CA MET A 405 1.91 -11.41 -5.53
C MET A 405 3.12 -11.23 -6.43
N TRP A 406 4.16 -10.53 -5.97
CA TRP A 406 5.41 -10.40 -6.70
C TRP A 406 5.99 -11.79 -7.06
N LEU A 407 6.14 -12.66 -6.06
CA LEU A 407 6.72 -14.00 -6.25
C LEU A 407 5.87 -14.86 -7.18
N ARG A 408 4.54 -14.83 -7.04
CA ARG A 408 3.62 -15.53 -7.95
C ARG A 408 3.76 -15.05 -9.40
N SER A 409 3.92 -13.75 -9.62
CA SER A 409 4.14 -13.22 -10.97
C SER A 409 5.50 -13.60 -11.54
N GLU A 410 6.56 -13.63 -10.73
CA GLU A 410 7.87 -14.12 -11.17
C GLU A 410 7.82 -15.59 -11.60
N ILE A 411 7.11 -16.43 -10.83
CA ILE A 411 6.89 -17.84 -11.17
C ILE A 411 6.12 -17.96 -12.48
N ALA A 412 5.00 -17.25 -12.62
CA ALA A 412 4.17 -17.31 -13.83
C ALA A 412 4.93 -16.85 -15.09
N GLU A 413 5.79 -15.83 -14.99
CA GLU A 413 6.61 -15.41 -16.12
C GLU A 413 7.66 -16.46 -16.49
N CYS A 414 8.25 -17.16 -15.52
CA CYS A 414 9.14 -18.28 -15.80
C CYS A 414 8.39 -19.43 -16.49
N GLU A 415 7.19 -19.78 -16.02
CA GLU A 415 6.36 -20.83 -16.63
C GLU A 415 6.01 -20.51 -18.08
N LYS A 416 5.64 -19.26 -18.36
CA LYS A 416 5.39 -18.78 -19.71
C LYS A 416 6.63 -18.93 -20.61
N LEU A 417 7.81 -18.53 -20.13
CA LEU A 417 9.06 -18.63 -20.89
C LEU A 417 9.51 -20.09 -21.10
N LEU A 418 9.15 -20.99 -20.18
CA LEU A 418 9.41 -22.43 -20.28
C LEU A 418 8.38 -23.17 -21.15
N GLY A 419 7.30 -22.52 -21.57
CA GLY A 419 6.19 -23.17 -22.28
C GLY A 419 5.32 -24.05 -21.38
N GLU A 420 5.35 -23.81 -20.06
CA GLU A 420 4.57 -24.51 -19.04
C GLU A 420 3.24 -23.81 -18.71
N GLY A 421 2.98 -22.65 -19.32
CA GLY A 421 1.76 -21.87 -19.10
C GLY A 421 0.49 -22.57 -19.61
N ALA A 422 -0.57 -22.52 -18.80
CA ALA A 422 -1.92 -22.99 -19.14
C ALA A 422 -2.63 -22.10 -20.17
#